data_AF-A0A353CDP6-F1
#
_entry.id   AF-A0A353CDP6-F1
#
_cell.length_a   1.000
_cell.length_b   1.000
_cell.length_c   1.000
_cell.angle_alpha   90.00
_cell.angle_beta   90.00
_cell.angle_gamma   90.00
#
_symmetry.space_group_name_H-M   'P 1'
#
loop_
_entity.id
_entity.type
_entity.pdbx_description
1 polymer ?
#
loop_
_entity_poly.entity_id
_entity_poly.type
_entity_poly.pdbx_seq_one_letter_code
_entity_poly.pdbx_strand_id
1 'polypeptide(L)'
;MESRKSKSIGTSLRLTLVFATLLFGGTIETAAERPGSVFSLEPLYGSGEFLLANTLAVNESKTVTVSANKEHNWTGVKLINGQTFKFTVGSPAWNNGSIETDAEGYLMPVTPPGWVLRFPNYRVMALVGSLYTYQDKYSYTGTSFLIAKGRTWKATKTGFVAAFANDCEGCYGDNSRVVTLTIKRVE
;
A
#
# COMPACT_ATOMS: atom_id res chain seq x y z
N MET A 1 -7.13 39.88 -29.25
CA MET A 1 -8.34 39.24 -28.67
C MET A 1 -8.81 38.20 -29.67
N GLU A 2 -8.20 37.02 -29.66
CA GLU A 2 -8.52 35.94 -30.61
C GLU A 2 -8.85 34.66 -29.85
N SER A 3 -10.07 34.18 -30.10
CA SER A 3 -10.74 33.04 -29.48
C SER A 3 -10.31 31.75 -30.19
N ARG A 4 -9.62 30.85 -29.49
CA ARG A 4 -9.35 29.49 -29.98
C ARG A 4 -10.41 28.53 -29.45
N LYS A 5 -11.27 28.06 -30.36
CA LYS A 5 -12.26 27.00 -30.14
C LYS A 5 -11.55 25.64 -30.02
N SER A 6 -11.78 24.95 -28.91
CA SER A 6 -11.38 23.56 -28.67
C SER A 6 -12.36 22.60 -29.35
N LYS A 7 -11.88 21.70 -30.21
CA LYS A 7 -12.63 20.57 -30.78
C LYS A 7 -12.43 19.34 -29.90
N SER A 8 -13.52 18.90 -29.26
CA SER A 8 -13.61 17.61 -28.57
C SER A 8 -13.86 16.50 -29.59
N ILE A 9 -13.00 15.46 -29.59
CA ILE A 9 -13.17 14.25 -30.40
C ILE A 9 -13.44 13.12 -29.41
N GLY A 10 -14.70 12.72 -29.29
CA GLY A 10 -15.11 11.56 -28.50
C GLY A 10 -14.89 10.28 -29.29
N THR A 11 -14.01 9.40 -28.81
CA THR A 11 -13.82 8.06 -29.37
C THR A 11 -14.52 7.05 -28.45
N SER A 12 -15.65 6.52 -28.92
CA SER A 12 -16.40 5.45 -28.26
C SER A 12 -15.72 4.11 -28.56
N LEU A 13 -15.08 3.49 -27.58
CA LEU A 13 -14.64 2.10 -27.67
C LEU A 13 -15.84 1.18 -27.37
N ARG A 14 -16.27 0.41 -28.37
CA ARG A 14 -17.17 -0.73 -28.18
C ARG A 14 -16.33 -1.97 -27.92
N LEU A 15 -16.49 -2.57 -26.74
CA LEU A 15 -15.87 -3.83 -26.36
C LEU A 15 -16.79 -4.97 -26.81
N THR A 16 -16.38 -5.70 -27.84
CA THR A 16 -17.07 -6.91 -28.31
C THR A 16 -16.58 -8.10 -27.48
N LEU A 17 -17.47 -8.66 -26.66
CA LEU A 17 -17.19 -9.86 -25.87
C LEU A 17 -17.55 -11.09 -26.72
N VAL A 18 -16.54 -11.88 -27.09
CA VAL A 18 -16.72 -13.15 -27.82
C VAL A 18 -16.73 -14.28 -26.81
N PHE A 19 -17.87 -14.95 -26.64
CA PHE A 19 -17.98 -16.19 -25.90
C PHE A 19 -17.58 -17.37 -26.81
N ALA A 20 -16.48 -18.04 -26.47
CA ALA A 20 -16.10 -19.30 -27.08
C ALA A 20 -16.72 -20.45 -26.27
N THR A 21 -17.72 -21.11 -26.84
CA THR A 21 -18.30 -22.35 -26.31
C THR A 21 -17.43 -23.52 -26.76
N LEU A 22 -16.67 -24.15 -25.85
CA LEU A 22 -16.04 -25.44 -26.11
C LEU A 22 -17.03 -26.57 -25.78
N LEU A 23 -17.44 -27.29 -26.81
CA LEU A 23 -18.10 -28.59 -26.71
C LEU A 23 -17.02 -29.67 -26.69
N PHE A 24 -16.84 -30.31 -25.54
CA PHE A 24 -16.14 -31.60 -25.47
C PHE A 24 -17.17 -32.69 -25.16
N GLY A 25 -17.36 -33.58 -26.14
CA GLY A 25 -18.02 -34.87 -25.95
C GLY A 25 -17.04 -35.82 -25.24
N GLY A 26 -17.42 -36.25 -24.05
CA GLY A 26 -16.74 -37.31 -23.30
C GLY A 26 -17.73 -38.43 -23.01
N THR A 27 -17.36 -39.63 -23.40
CA THR A 27 -18.06 -40.90 -23.16
C THR A 27 -18.24 -41.19 -21.67
N ILE A 28 -19.41 -41.72 -21.33
CA ILE A 28 -19.81 -42.08 -19.96
C ILE A 28 -19.22 -43.46 -19.65
N GLU A 29 -18.18 -43.52 -18.83
CA GLU A 29 -17.76 -44.75 -18.16
C GLU A 29 -18.42 -44.85 -16.79
N THR A 30 -19.12 -45.95 -16.57
CA THR A 30 -19.82 -46.34 -15.36
C THR A 30 -18.80 -46.60 -14.24
N ALA A 31 -18.61 -45.64 -13.34
CA ALA A 31 -17.80 -45.80 -12.14
C ALA A 31 -18.68 -46.23 -10.95
N ALA A 32 -18.27 -47.34 -10.34
CA ALA A 32 -18.89 -47.98 -9.20
C ALA A 32 -19.09 -47.07 -7.98
N GLU A 33 -20.19 -47.31 -7.28
CA GLU A 33 -20.59 -46.68 -6.01
C GLU A 33 -19.44 -46.72 -4.98
N ARG A 34 -18.95 -45.54 -4.59
CA ARG A 34 -18.17 -45.36 -3.37
C ARG A 34 -19.05 -44.83 -2.25
N PRO A 35 -18.95 -45.37 -1.02
CA PRO A 35 -19.73 -44.93 0.12
C PRO A 35 -19.33 -43.51 0.53
N GLY A 36 -20.34 -42.75 0.94
CA GLY A 36 -20.34 -41.29 1.00
C GLY A 36 -19.18 -40.68 1.79
N SER A 37 -18.40 -39.85 1.11
CA SER A 37 -17.80 -38.68 1.74
C SER A 37 -18.87 -37.59 1.77
N VAL A 38 -19.37 -37.31 2.96
CA VAL A 38 -20.11 -36.08 3.25
C VAL A 38 -19.26 -34.93 2.71
N PHE A 39 -19.71 -34.28 1.64
CA PHE A 39 -19.22 -32.97 1.25
C PHE A 39 -19.51 -32.06 2.44
N SER A 40 -18.53 -31.89 3.32
CA SER A 40 -18.52 -30.80 4.26
C SER A 40 -18.46 -29.55 3.40
N LEU A 41 -19.58 -28.83 3.32
CA LEU A 41 -19.59 -27.46 2.85
C LEU A 41 -18.59 -26.72 3.76
N GLU A 42 -17.38 -26.48 3.25
CA GLU A 42 -16.52 -25.47 3.86
C GLU A 42 -17.38 -24.22 4.03
N PRO A 43 -17.33 -23.55 5.20
CA PRO A 43 -18.15 -22.37 5.41
C PRO A 43 -17.87 -21.42 4.26
N LEU A 44 -18.94 -21.12 3.49
CA LEU A 44 -18.95 -20.06 2.49
C LEU A 44 -18.55 -18.79 3.23
N TYR A 45 -17.25 -18.49 3.23
CA TYR A 45 -16.69 -17.23 3.66
C TYR A 45 -17.44 -16.15 2.90
N GLY A 46 -18.37 -15.48 3.58
CA GLY A 46 -19.18 -14.44 2.98
C GLY A 46 -18.25 -13.41 2.35
N SER A 47 -18.59 -12.93 1.16
CA SER A 47 -17.81 -11.97 0.37
C SER A 47 -17.40 -10.70 1.13
N GLY A 48 -17.96 -10.43 2.31
CA GLY A 48 -17.55 -9.39 3.24
C GLY A 48 -16.25 -9.65 4.00
N GLU A 49 -15.88 -10.89 4.32
CA GLU A 49 -14.67 -11.17 5.11
C GLU A 49 -13.38 -10.96 4.30
N PHE A 50 -13.41 -11.21 2.99
CA PHE A 50 -12.28 -10.93 2.10
C PHE A 50 -12.00 -9.42 1.93
N LEU A 51 -13.01 -8.56 2.10
CA LEU A 51 -12.82 -7.11 2.00
C LEU A 51 -12.11 -6.52 3.23
N LEU A 52 -12.31 -7.14 4.39
CA LEU A 52 -11.77 -6.74 5.70
C LEU A 52 -10.50 -7.48 6.10
N ALA A 53 -10.07 -8.49 5.36
CA ALA A 53 -8.77 -9.09 5.54
C ALA A 53 -7.69 -7.99 5.60
N ASN A 54 -6.80 -8.09 6.59
CA ASN A 54 -5.73 -7.13 6.86
C ASN A 54 -6.17 -5.73 7.32
N THR A 55 -7.45 -5.52 7.63
CA THR A 55 -7.92 -4.31 8.31
C THR A 55 -7.82 -4.47 9.82
N LEU A 56 -7.65 -3.36 10.54
CA LEU A 56 -7.67 -3.35 12.00
C LEU A 56 -9.09 -3.09 12.49
N ALA A 57 -9.52 -3.81 13.51
CA ALA A 57 -10.70 -3.47 14.30
C ALA A 57 -10.48 -2.14 15.04
N VAL A 58 -11.56 -1.48 15.46
CA VAL A 58 -11.45 -0.26 16.28
C VAL A 58 -10.71 -0.60 17.58
N ASN A 59 -9.75 0.25 17.94
CA ASN A 59 -8.80 0.07 19.03
C ASN A 59 -7.73 -1.03 18.86
N GLU A 60 -7.77 -1.81 17.79
CA GLU A 60 -6.70 -2.75 17.46
C GLU A 60 -5.47 -1.99 16.95
N SER A 61 -4.29 -2.50 17.27
CA SER A 61 -3.03 -2.00 16.75
C SER A 61 -2.12 -3.10 16.23
N LYS A 62 -1.31 -2.74 15.24
CA LYS A 62 -0.24 -3.58 14.71
C LYS A 62 1.08 -2.83 14.77
N THR A 63 2.12 -3.52 15.22
CA THR A 63 3.48 -3.00 15.28
C THR A 63 4.35 -3.67 14.23
N VAL A 64 5.11 -2.87 13.49
CA VAL A 64 6.00 -3.33 12.42
C VAL A 64 7.36 -2.64 12.54
N THR A 65 8.40 -3.34 12.08
CA THR A 65 9.73 -2.76 11.94
C THR A 65 9.87 -2.13 10.55
N VAL A 66 10.25 -0.86 10.49
CA VAL A 66 10.51 -0.13 9.26
C VAL A 66 12.02 0.06 9.12
N SER A 67 12.62 -0.60 8.14
CA SER A 67 14.06 -0.48 7.84
C SER A 67 14.32 0.69 6.90
N ALA A 68 15.30 1.53 7.24
CA ALA A 68 15.64 2.71 6.45
C ALA A 68 16.24 2.37 5.08
N ASN A 69 16.79 1.16 4.92
CA ASN A 69 17.37 0.64 3.66
C ASN A 69 16.37 -0.07 2.75
N LYS A 70 15.07 0.00 3.06
CA LYS A 70 14.01 -0.59 2.25
C LYS A 70 13.15 0.49 1.64
N GLU A 71 13.02 0.45 0.33
CA GLU A 71 12.12 1.32 -0.42
C GLU A 71 10.66 1.16 0.00
N HIS A 72 10.26 -0.04 0.41
CA HIS A 72 8.90 -0.34 0.84
C HIS A 72 8.95 -1.33 2.00
N ASN A 73 8.53 -0.90 3.20
CA ASN A 73 8.25 -1.81 4.30
C ASN A 73 6.75 -2.05 4.32
N TRP A 74 6.31 -3.16 3.71
CA TRP A 74 4.91 -3.57 3.70
C TRP A 74 4.45 -3.89 5.12
N THR A 75 3.46 -3.16 5.58
CA THR A 75 2.97 -3.30 6.96
C THR A 75 1.97 -4.46 7.10
N GLY A 76 1.39 -4.91 5.97
CA GLY A 76 0.25 -5.82 5.94
C GLY A 76 -1.01 -5.25 6.62
N VAL A 77 -1.10 -3.92 6.76
CA VAL A 77 -2.31 -3.21 7.22
C VAL A 77 -2.96 -2.54 6.02
N LYS A 78 -4.26 -2.76 5.85
CA LYS A 78 -5.12 -2.10 4.89
C LYS A 78 -5.95 -1.03 5.60
N LEU A 79 -5.76 0.23 5.22
CA LEU A 79 -6.58 1.34 5.71
C LEU A 79 -7.84 1.43 4.85
N ILE A 80 -8.97 1.77 5.48
CA ILE A 80 -10.23 1.99 4.78
C ILE A 80 -10.52 3.49 4.75
N ASN A 81 -10.92 4.00 3.58
CA ASN A 81 -11.31 5.40 3.41
C ASN A 81 -12.31 5.86 4.48
N GLY A 82 -12.07 7.03 5.07
CA GLY A 82 -12.90 7.62 6.10
C GLY A 82 -12.58 7.19 7.53
N GLN A 83 -11.84 6.11 7.75
CA GLN A 83 -11.42 5.68 9.09
C GLN A 83 -10.23 6.50 9.60
N THR A 84 -10.11 6.61 10.93
CA THR A 84 -9.06 7.39 11.59
C THR A 84 -8.02 6.46 12.20
N PHE A 85 -6.75 6.73 11.93
CA PHE A 85 -5.63 5.94 12.42
C PHE A 85 -4.65 6.81 13.21
N LYS A 86 -4.11 6.26 14.29
CA LYS A 86 -3.00 6.82 15.06
C LYS A 86 -1.74 6.03 14.75
N PHE A 87 -0.72 6.76 14.32
CA PHE A 87 0.63 6.26 14.08
C PHE A 87 1.52 6.70 15.24
N THR A 88 2.29 5.78 15.80
CA THR A 88 3.25 6.04 16.88
C THR A 88 4.58 5.41 16.51
N VAL A 89 5.67 6.17 16.64
CA VAL A 89 7.02 5.71 16.29
C VAL A 89 7.83 5.50 17.57
N GLY A 90 8.39 4.31 17.72
CA GLY A 90 9.35 3.95 18.76
C GLY A 90 10.77 3.84 18.19
N SER A 91 11.76 4.17 19.03
CA SER A 91 13.19 4.09 18.72
C SER A 91 13.57 4.76 17.39
N PRO A 92 13.42 6.09 17.26
CA PRO A 92 13.24 6.75 15.97
C PRO A 92 14.51 6.88 15.11
N ALA A 93 15.66 6.32 15.52
CA ALA A 93 16.96 6.62 14.90
C ALA A 93 17.19 5.90 13.56
N TRP A 94 17.56 6.68 12.54
CA TRP A 94 17.95 6.25 11.20
C TRP A 94 19.33 6.80 10.85
N ASN A 95 19.99 6.17 9.88
CA ASN A 95 21.14 6.75 9.22
C ASN A 95 20.88 6.85 7.71
N ASN A 96 21.28 7.97 7.11
CA ASN A 96 21.48 8.13 5.67
C ASN A 96 22.98 8.27 5.41
N GLY A 97 23.61 7.20 4.94
CA GLY A 97 25.07 7.07 4.94
C GLY A 97 25.65 7.33 6.33
N SER A 98 26.47 8.38 6.45
CA SER A 98 27.07 8.82 7.73
C SER A 98 26.24 9.83 8.53
N ILE A 99 25.10 10.27 8.01
CA ILE A 99 24.23 11.26 8.65
C ILE A 99 23.25 10.53 9.56
N GLU A 100 23.41 10.70 10.88
CA GLU A 100 22.43 10.26 11.85
C GLU A 100 21.21 11.20 11.84
N THR A 101 20.02 10.60 11.82
CA THR A 101 18.75 11.31 11.83
C THR A 101 17.68 10.47 12.51
N ASP A 102 16.43 10.88 12.44
CA ASP A 102 15.32 10.14 12.99
C ASP A 102 14.09 10.18 12.08
N ALA A 103 12.98 9.59 12.51
CA ALA A 103 11.74 9.55 11.73
C ALA A 103 11.17 10.94 11.35
N GLU A 104 11.59 12.04 11.99
CA GLU A 104 11.27 13.42 11.57
C GLU A 104 12.01 13.81 10.29
N GLY A 105 13.15 13.18 10.04
CA GLY A 105 14.07 13.52 8.98
C GLY A 105 14.79 14.85 9.20
N TYR A 106 15.51 15.30 8.17
CA TYR A 106 16.25 16.55 8.17
C TYR A 106 15.97 17.39 6.93
N LEU A 107 16.23 18.69 7.03
CA LEU A 107 16.22 19.58 5.89
C LEU A 107 17.51 19.38 5.11
N MET A 108 17.39 19.13 3.82
CA MET A 108 18.55 19.14 2.93
C MET A 108 18.77 20.58 2.44
N PRO A 109 19.93 21.19 2.75
CA PRO A 109 20.16 22.60 2.43
C PRO A 109 20.25 22.85 0.92
N VAL A 110 20.73 21.87 0.16
CA VAL A 110 20.79 21.89 -1.31
C VAL A 110 20.59 20.46 -1.83
N THR A 111 19.57 20.23 -2.65
CA THR A 111 19.39 18.95 -3.33
C THR A 111 20.45 18.81 -4.43
N PRO A 112 21.32 17.79 -4.40
CA PRO A 112 22.27 17.57 -5.48
C PRO A 112 21.55 17.42 -6.83
N PRO A 113 22.13 17.89 -7.95
CA PRO A 113 21.55 17.67 -9.27
C PRO A 113 21.32 16.18 -9.53
N GLY A 114 20.09 15.81 -9.92
CA GLY A 114 19.70 14.41 -10.16
C GLY A 114 19.20 13.64 -8.93
N TRP A 115 19.28 14.22 -7.74
CA TRP A 115 18.65 13.63 -6.55
C TRP A 115 17.20 14.06 -6.46
N VAL A 116 16.28 13.20 -6.87
CA VAL A 116 14.84 13.46 -6.74
C VAL A 116 14.31 12.64 -5.58
N LEU A 117 14.07 13.31 -4.46
CA LEU A 117 13.36 12.70 -3.33
C LEU A 117 12.02 12.15 -3.80
N ARG A 118 11.62 10.98 -3.27
CA ARG A 118 10.33 10.38 -3.59
C ARG A 118 9.16 11.34 -3.31
N PHE A 119 9.23 12.08 -2.20
CA PHE A 119 8.31 13.17 -1.89
C PHE A 119 9.06 14.46 -1.57
N PRO A 120 9.21 15.38 -2.54
CA PRO A 120 10.01 16.60 -2.38
C PRO A 120 9.43 17.60 -1.37
N ASN A 121 8.14 17.47 -1.02
CA ASN A 121 7.49 18.32 -0.02
C ASN A 121 7.71 17.85 1.43
N TYR A 122 8.38 16.71 1.62
CA TYR A 122 8.71 16.17 2.94
C TYR A 122 10.22 16.24 3.18
N ARG A 123 10.63 16.24 4.45
CA ARG A 123 12.04 16.20 4.85
C ARG A 123 12.72 14.94 4.34
N VAL A 124 14.03 15.03 4.12
CA VAL A 124 14.86 13.87 3.76
C VAL A 124 14.87 12.91 4.94
N MET A 125 14.71 11.62 4.66
CA MET A 125 14.58 10.58 5.69
C MET A 125 13.43 10.83 6.68
N ALA A 126 12.38 11.55 6.32
CA ALA A 126 11.17 11.53 7.14
C ALA A 126 10.43 10.20 6.97
N LEU A 127 9.78 9.70 8.02
CA LEU A 127 8.91 8.53 7.91
C LEU A 127 7.62 8.90 7.19
N VAL A 128 7.39 8.22 6.06
CA VAL A 128 6.24 8.43 5.19
C VAL A 128 5.46 7.13 5.05
N GLY A 129 4.14 7.25 5.02
CA GLY A 129 3.24 6.20 4.58
C GLY A 129 2.74 6.47 3.16
N SER A 130 2.65 5.41 2.35
CA SER A 130 2.02 5.44 1.02
C SER A 130 1.00 4.33 0.91
N LEU A 131 -0.08 4.59 0.16
CA LEU A 131 -1.16 3.63 -0.06
C LEU A 131 -1.06 2.96 -1.43
N TYR A 132 -1.31 1.66 -1.43
CA TYR A 132 -1.29 0.80 -2.61
C TYR A 132 -2.56 -0.06 -2.65
N THR A 133 -3.06 -0.35 -3.85
CA THR A 133 -4.24 -1.22 -4.00
C THR A 133 -3.93 -2.66 -3.58
N TYR A 134 -2.71 -3.12 -3.88
CA TYR A 134 -2.17 -4.43 -3.49
C TYR A 134 -0.84 -4.24 -2.76
N GLN A 135 -0.29 -5.29 -2.15
CA GLN A 135 1.02 -5.23 -1.49
C GLN A 135 2.17 -5.37 -2.49
N ASP A 136 2.22 -4.48 -3.48
CA ASP A 136 3.27 -4.41 -4.50
C ASP A 136 3.59 -2.95 -4.85
N LYS A 137 4.76 -2.72 -5.46
CA LYS A 137 5.24 -1.36 -5.76
C LYS A 137 4.55 -0.69 -6.96
N TYR A 138 3.76 -1.43 -7.75
CA TYR A 138 3.18 -0.96 -9.00
C TYR A 138 1.75 -0.43 -8.83
N SER A 139 1.10 -0.76 -7.72
CA SER A 139 -0.30 -0.44 -7.46
C SER A 139 -0.50 0.82 -6.60
N TYR A 140 0.41 1.80 -6.70
CA TYR A 140 0.35 3.04 -5.93
C TYR A 140 -0.96 3.81 -6.20
N THR A 141 -1.66 4.22 -5.15
CA THR A 141 -2.97 4.91 -5.29
C THR A 141 -2.86 6.41 -5.53
N GLY A 142 -1.64 6.96 -5.63
CA GLY A 142 -1.41 8.40 -5.65
C GLY A 142 -1.60 9.07 -4.29
N THR A 143 -1.55 8.32 -3.19
CA THR A 143 -1.75 8.85 -1.84
C THR A 143 -0.57 8.52 -0.93
N SER A 144 0.08 9.57 -0.43
CA SER A 144 1.10 9.50 0.59
C SER A 144 0.78 10.48 1.73
N PHE A 145 1.35 10.24 2.89
CA PHE A 145 1.18 11.06 4.06
C PHE A 145 2.42 10.99 4.96
N LEU A 146 2.82 12.16 5.47
CA LEU A 146 3.88 12.25 6.48
C LEU A 146 3.40 11.63 7.80
N ILE A 147 4.17 10.66 8.31
CA ILE A 147 4.01 10.06 9.64
C ILE A 147 4.93 10.77 10.64
N ALA A 148 6.16 11.07 10.24
CA ALA A 148 7.19 11.67 11.09
C ALA A 148 7.38 10.90 12.41
N LYS A 149 7.46 11.57 13.56
CA LYS A 149 7.51 10.95 14.90
C LYS A 149 6.18 10.37 15.40
N GLY A 150 5.10 10.56 14.65
CA GLY A 150 3.77 10.10 15.01
C GLY A 150 2.71 11.10 14.58
N ARG A 151 1.51 10.61 14.31
CA ARG A 151 0.41 11.41 13.76
C ARG A 151 -0.93 10.71 13.93
N THR A 152 -2.00 11.47 14.08
CA THR A 152 -3.37 10.99 13.79
C THR A 152 -3.77 11.43 12.38
N TRP A 153 -4.24 10.50 11.57
CA TRP A 153 -4.58 10.73 10.16
C TRP A 153 -5.86 10.00 9.77
N LYS A 154 -6.74 10.71 9.07
CA LYS A 154 -7.97 10.16 8.49
C LYS A 154 -7.68 9.70 7.08
N ALA A 155 -7.95 8.43 6.79
CA ALA A 155 -7.68 7.86 5.48
C ALA A 155 -8.55 8.50 4.39
N THR A 156 -7.92 9.00 3.33
CA THR A 156 -8.61 9.62 2.17
C THR A 156 -8.86 8.64 1.04
N LYS A 157 -8.23 7.46 1.09
CA LYS A 157 -8.41 6.33 0.18
C LYS A 157 -8.27 5.02 0.94
N THR A 158 -8.83 3.96 0.37
CA THR A 158 -8.63 2.58 0.84
C THR A 158 -7.38 2.00 0.20
N GLY A 159 -6.50 1.35 0.97
CA GLY A 159 -5.29 0.71 0.44
C GLY A 159 -4.37 0.14 1.52
N PHE A 160 -3.44 -0.71 1.09
CA PHE A 160 -2.35 -1.23 1.92
C PHE A 160 -1.29 -0.17 2.17
N VAL A 161 -0.81 -0.09 3.41
CA VAL A 161 0.27 0.85 3.79
C VAL A 161 1.62 0.20 3.55
N ALA A 162 2.46 0.86 2.77
CA ALA A 162 3.92 0.75 2.87
C ALA A 162 4.46 1.96 3.65
N ALA A 163 5.38 1.70 4.57
CA ALA A 163 6.11 2.73 5.29
C ALA A 163 7.59 2.72 4.88
N PHE A 164 8.23 3.88 4.81
CA PHE A 164 9.65 4.00 4.42
C PHE A 164 10.23 5.36 4.82
N ALA A 165 11.56 5.44 4.80
CA ALA A 165 12.29 6.69 4.92
C ALA A 165 12.21 7.48 3.61
N ASN A 166 11.89 8.78 3.66
CA ASN A 166 11.74 9.60 2.46
C ASN A 166 13.08 9.94 1.82
N ASP A 167 13.58 9.02 1.01
CA ASP A 167 14.81 9.16 0.23
C ASP A 167 14.52 9.14 -1.29
N CYS A 168 15.54 9.36 -2.13
CA CYS A 168 15.40 9.15 -3.57
C CYS A 168 15.19 7.68 -3.92
N GLU A 169 14.41 7.44 -4.97
CA GLU A 169 14.13 6.09 -5.46
C GLU A 169 15.44 5.46 -5.96
N GLY A 170 15.78 4.26 -5.47
CA GLY A 170 17.07 3.60 -5.72
C GLY A 170 18.23 4.02 -4.80
N CYS A 171 18.08 5.02 -3.94
CA CYS A 171 19.16 5.54 -3.08
C CYS A 171 19.26 4.87 -1.69
N TYR A 172 18.47 3.83 -1.43
CA TYR A 172 18.35 3.26 -0.08
C TYR A 172 19.54 2.38 0.34
N GLY A 173 20.55 2.22 -0.52
CA GLY A 173 21.61 1.24 -0.36
C GLY A 173 22.57 1.51 0.81
N ASP A 174 22.78 2.78 1.16
CA ASP A 174 23.65 3.22 2.26
C ASP A 174 22.87 3.68 3.51
N ASN A 175 21.54 3.65 3.45
CA ASN A 175 20.70 3.86 4.62
C ASN A 175 20.85 2.69 5.60
N SER A 176 20.68 2.94 6.89
CA SER A 176 20.74 1.87 7.90
C SER A 176 19.91 2.18 9.14
N ARG A 177 19.84 1.19 10.05
CA ARG A 177 18.98 1.14 11.24
C ARG A 177 17.48 1.00 10.90
N VAL A 178 16.69 0.87 11.95
CA VAL A 178 15.26 0.58 11.87
C VAL A 178 14.50 1.42 12.90
N VAL A 179 13.23 1.67 12.61
CA VAL A 179 12.28 2.22 13.59
C VAL A 179 11.13 1.27 13.79
N THR A 180 10.48 1.38 14.94
CA THR A 180 9.26 0.63 15.23
C THR A 180 8.06 1.52 14.96
N LEU A 181 7.17 1.11 14.06
CA LEU A 181 5.94 1.81 13.75
C LEU A 181 4.74 1.03 14.30
N THR A 182 3.95 1.67 15.16
CA THR A 182 2.67 1.14 15.62
C THR A 182 1.54 1.88 14.91
N ILE A 183 0.64 1.14 14.27
CA ILE A 183 -0.55 1.63 13.60
C ILE A 183 -1.76 1.17 14.41
N LYS A 184 -2.58 2.11 14.89
CA LYS A 184 -3.82 1.82 15.64
C LYS A 184 -5.01 2.43 14.91
N ARG A 185 -6.08 1.66 14.71
CA ARG A 185 -7.35 2.25 14.28
C ARG A 185 -8.07 2.86 15.48
N VAL A 186 -8.48 4.10 15.35
CA VAL A 186 -9.17 4.87 16.40
C VAL A 186 -10.68 4.89 16.15
N GLU A 187 -11.10 5.00 14.88
CA GLU A 187 -12.50 5.10 14.43
C GLU A 187 -12.69 4.35 13.11
#